data_AF-A0A5J5INF0-F1
#
_entry.id   AF-A0A5J5INF0-F1
#
_cell.length_a   1.000
_cell.length_b   1.000
_cell.length_c   1.000
_cell.angle_alpha   90.00
_cell.angle_beta   90.00
_cell.angle_gamma   90.00
#
_symmetry.space_group_name_H-M   'P 1'
#
loop_
_entity.id
_entity.type
_entity.pdbx_description
1 polymer ?
#
loop_
_entity_poly.entity_id
_entity_poly.type
_entity_poly.pdbx_seq_one_letter_code
_entity_poly.pdbx_strand_id
1 'polypeptide(L)'
;MAFALIQAASRPLLAAADAGEPAASATPADADRAAAALRRDYERWSRWALGVVGFVVAAGGGFVAAGLAATIAALGGATAVDVIATVIAGAIALAGAALLVALWRSGRALTRGASSWLRAPYASGQRAPRATGWVQARTVNLEPRILVRLITATLALLIAVGGIALVVRDLGAGPSTMTVPALLVGACGALSGIGQIGGVMRIVNGLSARDPLWSRLTGSARAR
;
A
#
# COMPACT_ATOMS: atom_id res chain seq x y z
N MET A 1 -7.24 13.55 19.54
CA MET A 1 -5.91 12.92 19.46
C MET A 1 -5.35 13.10 18.06
N ALA A 2 -4.11 13.57 17.92
CA ALA A 2 -3.47 13.75 16.61
C ALA A 2 -3.22 12.40 15.91
N PHE A 3 -3.40 12.35 14.59
CA PHE A 3 -3.10 11.15 13.82
C PHE A 3 -1.59 10.89 13.79
N ALA A 4 -1.18 9.66 14.09
CA ALA A 4 0.19 9.19 13.93
C ALA A 4 0.28 8.12 12.83
N LEU A 5 1.24 8.30 11.92
CA LEU A 5 1.56 7.35 10.85
C LEU A 5 2.05 6.00 11.40
N ILE A 6 2.74 6.00 12.54
CA ILE A 6 3.15 4.80 13.28
C ILE A 6 2.87 5.09 14.75
N GLN A 7 2.13 4.20 15.41
CA GLN A 7 1.84 4.35 16.84
C GLN A 7 3.11 4.23 17.67
N ALA A 8 3.15 4.96 18.80
CA ALA A 8 4.30 4.93 19.71
C ALA A 8 4.64 3.51 20.17
N ALA A 9 3.62 2.69 20.45
CA ALA A 9 3.78 1.28 20.83
C ALA A 9 4.41 0.39 19.74
N SER A 10 4.28 0.76 18.47
CA SER A 10 4.81 0.00 17.33
C SER A 10 6.27 0.33 17.01
N ARG A 11 6.77 1.50 17.44
CA ARG A 11 8.15 1.93 17.18
C ARG A 11 9.22 1.02 17.79
N PRO A 12 9.17 0.63 19.09
CA PRO A 12 10.19 -0.26 19.65
C PRO A 12 10.18 -1.64 18.98
N LEU A 13 9.00 -2.14 18.59
CA LEU A 13 8.86 -3.43 17.89
C LEU A 13 9.45 -3.40 16.49
N LEU A 14 9.41 -2.25 15.81
CA LEU A 14 10.07 -2.05 14.51
C LEU A 14 11.59 -1.97 14.68
N ALA A 15 12.07 -1.21 15.67
CA ALA A 15 13.50 -1.11 15.95
C ALA A 15 14.11 -2.49 16.27
N ALA A 16 13.44 -3.27 17.11
CA ALA A 16 13.85 -4.65 17.42
C ALA A 16 13.86 -5.55 16.16
N ALA A 17 12.82 -5.44 15.31
CA ALA A 17 12.77 -6.17 14.04
C ALA A 17 13.93 -5.81 13.09
N ASP A 18 14.24 -4.52 12.97
CA ASP A 18 15.32 -4.02 12.12
C ASP A 18 16.70 -4.40 12.69
N ALA A 19 16.83 -4.53 14.00
CA ALA A 19 18.04 -5.02 14.69
C ALA A 19 18.22 -6.55 14.62
N GLY A 20 17.25 -7.30 14.09
CA GLY A 20 17.35 -8.77 13.96
C GLY A 20 17.08 -9.54 15.25
N GLU A 21 16.68 -8.88 16.34
CA GLU A 21 16.32 -9.50 17.63
C GLU A 21 15.25 -10.61 17.56
N PRO A 22 14.24 -10.57 16.67
CA PRO A 22 13.18 -11.59 16.65
C PRO A 22 13.73 -13.01 16.54
N ALA A 23 14.82 -13.21 15.80
CA ALA A 23 15.42 -14.53 15.61
C ALA A 23 16.33 -14.96 16.78
N ALA A 24 16.84 -14.02 17.57
CA ALA A 24 17.89 -14.26 18.56
C ALA A 24 17.36 -14.55 19.97
N SER A 25 16.22 -13.96 20.37
CA SER A 25 15.83 -13.95 21.80
C SER A 25 14.33 -14.04 22.08
N ALA A 26 13.47 -13.93 21.06
CA ALA A 26 12.03 -13.87 21.29
C ALA A 26 11.43 -15.26 21.50
N THR A 27 10.61 -15.41 22.55
CA THR A 27 9.76 -16.60 22.68
C THR A 27 8.66 -16.58 21.61
N PRO A 28 8.04 -17.73 21.28
CA PRO A 28 6.99 -17.76 20.27
C PRO A 28 5.78 -16.89 20.63
N ALA A 29 5.48 -16.74 21.93
CA ALA A 29 4.41 -15.89 22.43
C ALA A 29 4.72 -14.40 22.25
N ASP A 30 5.97 -13.99 22.47
CA ASP A 30 6.42 -12.59 22.27
C ASP A 30 6.37 -12.21 20.79
N ALA A 31 6.82 -13.12 19.94
CA ALA A 31 6.78 -12.94 18.50
C ALA A 31 5.35 -12.79 17.97
N ASP A 32 4.41 -13.62 18.44
CA ASP A 32 3.00 -13.52 18.07
C ASP A 32 2.37 -12.21 18.58
N ARG A 33 2.70 -11.77 19.81
CA ARG A 33 2.24 -10.49 20.37
C ARG A 33 2.76 -9.29 19.59
N ALA A 34 4.05 -9.27 19.26
CA ALA A 34 4.69 -8.21 18.49
C ALA A 34 4.11 -8.13 17.07
N ALA A 35 3.97 -9.26 16.38
CA ALA A 35 3.34 -9.33 15.07
C ALA A 35 1.89 -8.83 15.11
N ALA A 36 1.11 -9.22 16.11
CA ALA A 36 -0.28 -8.78 16.27
C ALA A 36 -0.39 -7.27 16.54
N ALA A 37 0.54 -6.68 17.28
CA ALA A 37 0.57 -5.24 17.52
C ALA A 37 0.89 -4.45 16.25
N LEU A 38 1.89 -4.89 15.47
CA LEU A 38 2.26 -4.25 14.20
C LEU A 38 1.16 -4.37 13.14
N ARG A 39 0.49 -5.54 13.06
CA ARG A 39 -0.69 -5.73 12.21
C ARG A 39 -1.84 -4.83 12.62
N ARG A 40 -2.13 -4.75 13.92
CA ARG A 40 -3.18 -3.86 14.44
C ARG A 40 -2.96 -2.41 14.04
N ASP A 41 -1.73 -1.88 14.10
CA ASP A 41 -1.43 -0.51 13.67
C ASP A 41 -1.58 -0.35 12.15
N TYR A 42 -1.07 -1.31 11.36
CA TYR A 42 -1.22 -1.29 9.91
C TYR A 42 -2.69 -1.30 9.47
N GLU A 43 -3.51 -2.13 10.10
CA GLU A 43 -4.89 -2.40 9.73
C GLU A 43 -5.90 -1.36 10.28
N ARG A 44 -5.45 -0.31 10.97
CA ARG A 44 -6.33 0.75 11.50
C ARG A 44 -7.23 1.37 10.44
N TRP A 45 -8.52 1.50 10.77
CA TRP A 45 -9.52 2.17 9.93
C TRP A 45 -9.15 3.62 9.63
N SER A 46 -8.63 4.36 10.61
CA SER A 46 -8.18 5.75 10.41
C SER A 46 -7.11 5.87 9.32
N ARG A 47 -6.21 4.87 9.24
CA ARG A 47 -5.13 4.83 8.26
C ARG A 47 -5.66 4.51 6.86
N TRP A 48 -6.62 3.58 6.78
CA TRP A 48 -7.32 3.28 5.53
C TRP A 48 -8.10 4.50 5.03
N ALA A 49 -8.89 5.15 5.90
CA ALA A 49 -9.66 6.34 5.55
C ALA A 49 -8.77 7.48 5.04
N LEU A 50 -7.63 7.73 5.68
CA LEU A 50 -6.64 8.69 5.18
C LEU A 50 -6.01 8.28 3.84
N GLY A 51 -5.87 6.98 3.58
CA GLY A 51 -5.47 6.49 2.27
C GLY A 51 -6.52 6.82 1.19
N VAL A 52 -7.80 6.65 1.50
CA VAL A 52 -8.91 7.01 0.59
C VAL A 52 -8.93 8.53 0.34
N VAL A 53 -8.84 9.34 1.40
CA VAL A 53 -8.78 10.80 1.28
C VAL A 53 -7.56 11.24 0.48
N GLY A 54 -6.37 10.71 0.81
CA GLY A 54 -5.14 11.01 0.08
C GLY A 54 -5.23 10.66 -1.41
N PHE A 55 -5.90 9.55 -1.75
CA PHE A 55 -6.15 9.15 -3.13
C PHE A 55 -7.07 10.13 -3.86
N VAL A 56 -8.22 10.47 -3.27
CA VAL A 56 -9.18 11.41 -3.87
C VAL A 56 -8.54 12.78 -4.06
N VAL A 57 -7.80 13.26 -3.07
CA VAL A 57 -7.09 14.55 -3.11
C VAL A 57 -5.98 14.54 -4.19
N ALA A 58 -5.16 13.50 -4.25
CA ALA A 58 -4.09 13.38 -5.23
C ALA A 58 -4.62 13.25 -6.67
N ALA A 59 -5.51 12.28 -6.89
CA ALA A 59 -6.06 12.00 -8.21
C ALA A 59 -6.99 13.13 -8.69
N GLY A 60 -7.89 13.61 -7.83
CA GLY A 60 -8.81 14.70 -8.15
C GLY A 60 -8.07 16.04 -8.36
N GLY A 61 -7.14 16.40 -7.47
CA GLY A 61 -6.32 17.59 -7.65
C GLY A 61 -5.47 17.52 -8.92
N GLY A 62 -4.85 16.36 -9.20
CA GLY A 62 -4.04 16.15 -10.40
C GLY A 62 -4.87 16.21 -11.68
N PHE A 63 -6.08 15.64 -11.67
CA PHE A 63 -7.04 15.72 -12.77
C PHE A 63 -7.42 17.16 -13.07
N VAL A 64 -7.82 17.92 -12.04
CA VAL A 64 -8.23 19.33 -12.19
C VAL A 64 -7.06 20.18 -12.67
N ALA A 65 -5.88 20.05 -12.06
CA ALA A 65 -4.70 20.83 -12.42
C ALA A 65 -4.28 20.57 -13.88
N ALA A 66 -4.16 19.30 -14.28
CA ALA A 66 -3.81 18.95 -15.66
C ALA A 66 -4.92 19.34 -16.65
N GLY A 67 -6.19 19.24 -16.25
CA GLY A 67 -7.32 19.60 -17.10
C GLY A 67 -7.34 21.09 -17.39
N LEU A 68 -7.21 21.92 -16.35
CA LEU A 68 -7.11 23.38 -16.49
C LEU A 68 -5.90 23.77 -17.34
N ALA A 69 -4.74 23.18 -17.09
CA ALA A 69 -3.54 23.44 -17.89
C ALA A 69 -3.73 23.08 -19.38
N ALA A 70 -4.36 21.94 -19.67
CA ALA A 70 -4.67 21.53 -21.03
C ALA A 70 -5.69 22.45 -21.71
N THR A 71 -6.72 22.90 -20.97
CA THR A 71 -7.72 23.85 -21.48
C THR A 71 -7.10 25.20 -21.79
N ILE A 72 -6.25 25.73 -20.89
CA ILE A 72 -5.52 26.99 -21.11
C ILE A 72 -4.68 26.89 -22.40
N ALA A 73 -3.94 25.78 -22.57
CA ALA A 73 -3.13 25.56 -23.75
C ALA A 73 -3.98 25.49 -25.03
N ALA A 74 -5.13 24.83 -24.99
CA ALA A 74 -6.04 24.70 -26.13
C ALA A 74 -6.70 26.04 -26.52
N LEU A 75 -7.00 26.91 -25.55
CA LEU A 75 -7.62 28.22 -25.78
C LEU A 75 -6.60 29.29 -26.17
N GLY A 76 -5.30 29.03 -26.03
CA GLY A 76 -4.23 29.95 -26.42
C GLY A 76 -4.07 31.17 -25.50
N GLY A 77 -4.68 31.16 -24.32
CA GLY A 77 -4.64 32.27 -23.37
C GLY A 77 -5.04 31.84 -21.96
N ALA A 78 -4.46 32.51 -20.95
CA ALA A 78 -4.75 32.27 -19.54
C ALA A 78 -5.14 33.58 -18.85
N THR A 79 -6.19 33.55 -18.05
CA THR A 79 -6.44 34.62 -17.08
C THR A 79 -5.63 34.37 -15.81
N ALA A 80 -5.44 35.41 -14.98
CA ALA A 80 -4.80 35.26 -13.67
C ALA A 80 -5.55 34.24 -12.78
N VAL A 81 -6.88 34.17 -12.90
CA VAL A 81 -7.73 33.24 -12.15
C VAL A 81 -7.42 31.79 -12.56
N ASP A 82 -7.26 31.52 -13.85
CA ASP A 82 -6.95 30.17 -14.35
C ASP A 82 -5.59 29.68 -13.84
N VAL A 83 -4.60 30.56 -13.83
CA VAL A 83 -3.25 30.25 -13.30
C VAL A 83 -3.32 29.96 -11.81
N ILE A 84 -3.99 30.81 -11.03
CA ILE A 84 -4.14 30.63 -9.57
C ILE A 84 -4.88 29.32 -9.27
N ALA A 85 -5.99 29.05 -9.96
CA ALA A 85 -6.76 27.82 -9.77
C ALA A 85 -5.93 26.56 -10.11
N THR A 86 -5.15 26.61 -11.19
CA THR A 86 -4.25 25.51 -11.59
C THR A 86 -3.17 25.26 -10.54
N VAL A 87 -2.55 26.31 -10.01
CA VAL A 87 -1.54 26.21 -8.94
C VAL A 87 -2.12 25.64 -7.66
N ILE A 88 -3.30 26.10 -7.23
CA ILE A 88 -3.99 25.58 -6.04
C ILE A 88 -4.32 24.09 -6.23
N ALA A 89 -4.89 23.71 -7.37
CA ALA A 89 -5.20 22.31 -7.67
C ALA A 89 -3.93 21.44 -7.66
N GLY A 90 -2.83 21.95 -8.22
CA GLY A 90 -1.53 21.27 -8.19
C GLY A 90 -0.98 21.10 -6.78
N ALA A 91 -1.06 22.13 -5.93
CA ALA A 91 -0.64 22.05 -4.54
C ALA A 91 -1.47 21.03 -3.74
N ILE A 92 -2.78 20.99 -3.96
CA ILE A 92 -3.69 19.99 -3.38
C ILE A 92 -3.28 18.58 -3.83
N ALA A 93 -3.02 18.39 -5.13
CA ALA A 93 -2.57 17.11 -5.67
C ALA A 93 -1.28 16.62 -5.01
N LEU A 94 -0.29 17.52 -4.87
CA LEU A 94 0.99 17.23 -4.24
C LEU A 94 0.85 16.89 -2.75
N ALA A 95 -0.02 17.58 -2.02
CA ALA A 95 -0.31 17.27 -0.63
C ALA A 95 -0.93 15.87 -0.46
N GLY A 96 -1.88 15.51 -1.33
CA GLY A 96 -2.44 14.15 -1.38
C GLY A 96 -1.39 13.09 -1.70
N ALA A 97 -0.54 13.34 -2.71
CA ALA A 97 0.52 12.43 -3.09
C ALA A 97 1.57 12.24 -1.97
N ALA A 98 1.97 13.32 -1.30
CA ALA A 98 2.87 13.26 -0.16
C ALA A 98 2.30 12.43 1.00
N LEU A 99 1.00 12.59 1.30
CA LEU A 99 0.30 11.76 2.28
C LEU A 99 0.31 10.28 1.89
N LEU A 100 0.00 9.96 0.63
CA LEU A 100 0.03 8.57 0.12
C LEU A 100 1.43 7.96 0.21
N VAL A 101 2.49 8.72 -0.13
CA VAL A 101 3.88 8.26 0.00
C VAL A 101 4.24 8.01 1.46
N ALA A 102 3.84 8.90 2.36
CA ALA A 102 4.08 8.73 3.79
C ALA A 102 3.36 7.48 4.34
N LEU A 103 2.12 7.23 3.91
CA LEU A 103 1.36 6.02 4.23
C LEU A 103 1.97 4.76 3.59
N TRP A 104 2.51 4.85 2.38
CA TRP A 104 3.17 3.72 1.75
C TRP A 104 4.45 3.33 2.50
N ARG A 105 5.30 4.31 2.83
CA ARG A 105 6.56 4.08 3.56
C ARG A 105 6.32 3.48 4.94
N SER A 106 5.44 4.11 5.73
CA SER A 106 5.13 3.61 7.08
C SER A 106 4.40 2.26 7.06
N GLY A 107 3.52 2.02 6.09
CA GLY A 107 2.84 0.73 5.93
C GLY A 107 3.81 -0.36 5.51
N ARG A 108 4.82 0.01 4.71
CA ARG A 108 5.88 -0.89 4.28
C ARG A 108 6.76 -1.32 5.46
N ALA A 109 7.09 -0.40 6.37
CA ALA A 109 7.81 -0.72 7.61
C ALA A 109 6.99 -1.67 8.51
N LEU A 110 5.74 -1.33 8.80
CA LEU A 110 4.84 -2.13 9.65
C LEU A 110 4.67 -3.58 9.15
N THR A 111 4.41 -3.76 7.86
CA THR A 111 4.20 -5.08 7.27
C THR A 111 5.48 -5.92 7.18
N ARG A 112 6.64 -5.29 6.95
CA ARG A 112 7.95 -5.97 7.01
C ARG A 112 8.28 -6.40 8.43
N GLY A 113 8.14 -5.50 9.40
CA GLY A 113 8.33 -5.81 10.81
C GLY A 113 7.41 -6.95 11.25
N ALA A 114 6.10 -6.87 10.96
CA ALA A 114 5.16 -7.93 11.27
C ALA A 114 5.58 -9.28 10.64
N SER A 115 6.00 -9.28 9.38
CA SER A 115 6.48 -10.49 8.71
C SER A 115 7.75 -11.06 9.34
N SER A 116 8.66 -10.23 9.84
CA SER A 116 9.88 -10.69 10.51
C SER A 116 9.55 -11.39 11.83
N TRP A 117 8.70 -10.78 12.65
CA TRP A 117 8.21 -11.34 13.91
C TRP A 117 7.42 -12.64 13.68
N LEU A 118 6.60 -12.72 12.64
CA LEU A 118 5.87 -13.96 12.30
C LEU A 118 6.79 -15.13 11.92
N ARG A 119 7.96 -14.85 11.33
CA ARG A 119 8.91 -15.86 10.85
C ARG A 119 9.88 -16.32 11.93
N ALA A 120 10.18 -15.47 12.90
CA ALA A 120 11.18 -15.68 13.93
C ALA A 120 11.11 -17.07 14.63
N PRO A 121 9.95 -17.51 15.17
CA PRO A 121 9.86 -18.79 15.88
C PRO A 121 10.13 -20.02 15.00
N TYR A 122 9.92 -19.89 13.68
CA TYR A 122 10.16 -20.96 12.71
C TYR A 122 11.62 -20.97 12.26
N ALA A 123 12.23 -19.80 12.11
CA ALA A 123 13.63 -19.66 11.77
C ALA A 123 14.56 -20.14 12.90
N SER A 124 14.18 -19.93 14.16
CA SER A 124 14.92 -20.40 15.33
C SER A 124 14.63 -21.85 15.73
N GLY A 125 13.76 -22.55 15.00
CA GLY A 125 13.38 -23.95 15.29
C GLY A 125 12.49 -24.13 16.52
N GLN A 126 12.09 -23.04 17.19
CA GLN A 126 11.24 -23.08 18.39
C GLN A 126 9.81 -23.54 18.10
N ARG A 127 9.35 -23.43 16.85
CA ARG A 127 8.01 -23.86 16.42
C ARG A 127 8.07 -24.57 15.06
N ALA A 128 7.48 -25.77 14.99
CA ALA A 128 7.30 -26.49 13.73
C ALA A 128 6.10 -25.94 12.93
N PRO A 129 6.18 -25.88 11.59
CA PRO A 129 5.04 -25.61 10.71
C PRO A 129 3.90 -26.62 10.93
N ARG A 130 2.63 -26.18 10.82
CA ARG A 130 1.45 -27.04 11.06
C ARG A 130 0.39 -26.80 10.00
N ALA A 131 -0.44 -27.81 9.71
CA ALA A 131 -1.51 -27.74 8.71
C ALA A 131 -2.52 -26.60 8.98
N THR A 132 -2.74 -26.22 10.25
CA THR A 132 -3.56 -25.05 10.59
C THR A 132 -3.01 -23.73 10.03
N GLY A 133 -1.69 -23.63 9.86
CA GLY A 133 -1.03 -22.48 9.23
C GLY A 133 -1.44 -22.29 7.76
N TRP A 134 -1.76 -23.37 7.05
CA TRP A 134 -2.23 -23.34 5.66
C TRP A 134 -3.62 -22.69 5.55
N VAL A 135 -4.54 -23.05 6.45
CA VAL A 135 -5.90 -22.46 6.48
C VAL A 135 -5.82 -20.98 6.85
N GLN A 136 -4.98 -20.62 7.82
CA GLN A 136 -4.81 -19.25 8.27
C GLN A 136 -4.24 -18.33 7.17
N ALA A 137 -3.26 -18.82 6.39
CA ALA A 137 -2.69 -18.06 5.28
C ALA A 137 -3.72 -17.76 4.16
N ARG A 138 -4.73 -18.63 4.00
CA ARG A 138 -5.79 -18.47 2.98
C ARG A 138 -6.99 -17.66 3.47
N THR A 139 -7.30 -17.73 4.77
CA THR A 139 -8.44 -17.03 5.38
C THR A 139 -8.13 -15.59 5.76
N VAL A 140 -6.85 -15.20 5.86
CA VAL A 140 -6.46 -13.80 6.19
C VAL A 140 -7.03 -12.78 5.20
N ASN A 141 -7.24 -13.17 3.94
CA ASN A 141 -7.83 -12.29 2.93
C ASN A 141 -9.32 -11.99 3.18
N LEU A 142 -9.99 -12.82 3.98
CA LEU A 142 -11.39 -12.65 4.38
C LEU A 142 -11.53 -11.83 5.67
N GLU A 143 -10.44 -11.50 6.36
CA GLU A 143 -10.50 -10.58 7.50
C GLU A 143 -11.04 -9.23 7.01
N PRO A 144 -12.06 -8.64 7.66
CA PRO A 144 -12.76 -7.46 7.14
C PRO A 144 -11.82 -6.29 6.78
N ARG A 145 -10.76 -6.10 7.57
CA ARG A 145 -9.79 -5.02 7.38
C ARG A 145 -8.86 -5.24 6.19
N ILE A 146 -8.54 -6.49 5.88
CA ILE A 146 -7.73 -6.87 4.71
C ILE A 146 -8.63 -6.89 3.47
N LEU A 147 -9.84 -7.43 3.58
CA LEU A 147 -10.81 -7.50 2.50
C LEU A 147 -11.12 -6.10 1.94
N VAL A 148 -11.41 -5.12 2.81
CA VAL A 148 -11.67 -3.75 2.36
C VAL A 148 -10.47 -3.15 1.64
N ARG A 149 -9.24 -3.44 2.08
CA ARG A 149 -8.03 -2.98 1.38
C ARG A 149 -7.85 -3.64 0.02
N LEU A 150 -8.18 -4.93 -0.10
CA LEU A 150 -8.17 -5.62 -1.37
C LEU A 150 -9.22 -5.03 -2.32
N ILE A 151 -10.44 -4.77 -1.84
CA ILE A 151 -11.49 -4.12 -2.63
C ILE A 151 -11.02 -2.73 -3.10
N THR A 152 -10.51 -1.88 -2.20
CA THR A 152 -10.03 -0.55 -2.59
C THR A 152 -8.82 -0.59 -3.51
N ALA A 153 -7.94 -1.59 -3.36
CA ALA A 153 -6.81 -1.78 -4.26
C ALA A 153 -7.27 -2.22 -5.66
N THR A 154 -8.23 -3.15 -5.75
CA THR A 154 -8.84 -3.57 -7.01
C THR A 154 -9.53 -2.41 -7.71
N LEU A 155 -10.31 -1.60 -6.97
CA LEU A 155 -10.93 -0.40 -7.52
C LEU A 155 -9.88 0.60 -8.04
N ALA A 156 -8.79 0.82 -7.29
CA ALA A 156 -7.70 1.69 -7.73
C ALA A 156 -7.00 1.16 -9.00
N LEU A 157 -6.85 -0.16 -9.14
CA LEU A 157 -6.33 -0.78 -10.37
C LEU A 157 -7.32 -0.68 -11.54
N LEU A 158 -8.62 -0.77 -11.31
CA LEU A 158 -9.62 -0.53 -12.36
C LEU A 158 -9.57 0.92 -12.85
N ILE A 159 -9.40 1.88 -11.94
CA ILE A 159 -9.16 3.29 -12.29
C ILE A 159 -7.87 3.42 -13.11
N ALA A 160 -6.82 2.67 -12.74
CA ALA A 160 -5.57 2.64 -13.51
C ALA A 160 -5.78 2.16 -14.94
N VAL A 161 -6.51 1.06 -15.13
CA VAL A 161 -6.85 0.51 -16.44
C VAL A 161 -7.66 1.53 -17.24
N GLY A 162 -8.67 2.17 -16.65
CA GLY A 162 -9.46 3.20 -17.32
C GLY A 162 -8.62 4.39 -17.79
N GLY A 163 -7.73 4.90 -16.93
CA GLY A 163 -6.82 6.00 -17.28
C GLY A 163 -5.83 5.63 -18.40
N ILE A 164 -5.23 4.44 -18.32
CA ILE A 164 -4.30 3.94 -19.35
C ILE A 164 -5.04 3.69 -20.68
N ALA A 165 -6.25 3.12 -20.64
CA ALA A 165 -7.05 2.87 -21.83
C ALA A 165 -7.36 4.15 -22.61
N LEU A 166 -7.65 5.26 -21.91
CA LEU A 166 -7.85 6.56 -22.54
C LEU A 166 -6.57 7.07 -23.21
N VAL A 167 -5.41 6.92 -22.57
CA VAL A 167 -4.13 7.31 -23.16
C VAL A 167 -3.82 6.48 -24.40
N VAL A 168 -4.03 5.16 -24.33
CA VAL A 168 -3.82 4.25 -25.47
C VAL A 168 -4.75 4.61 -26.65
N ARG A 169 -6.01 4.94 -26.37
CA ARG A 169 -6.96 5.43 -27.38
C ARG A 169 -6.43 6.70 -28.05
N ASP A 170 -5.92 7.64 -27.26
CA ASP A 170 -5.42 8.93 -27.76
C ASP A 170 -4.12 8.81 -28.58
N LEU A 171 -3.36 7.71 -28.44
CA LEU A 171 -2.22 7.43 -29.32
C LEU A 171 -2.64 7.23 -30.79
N GLY A 172 -3.85 6.70 -31.03
CA GLY A 172 -4.37 6.47 -32.37
C GLY A 172 -5.20 7.65 -32.93
N ALA A 173 -5.82 8.44 -32.06
CA ALA A 173 -6.71 9.54 -32.43
C ALA A 173 -6.09 10.94 -32.30
N GLY A 174 -4.89 11.04 -31.72
CA GLY A 174 -4.27 12.30 -31.31
C GLY A 174 -4.59 12.67 -29.85
N PRO A 175 -3.68 13.38 -29.17
CA PRO A 175 -3.87 13.78 -27.78
C PRO A 175 -5.05 14.73 -27.62
N SER A 176 -5.92 14.44 -26.65
CA SER A 176 -7.03 15.27 -26.23
C SER A 176 -6.70 16.07 -24.97
N THR A 177 -7.55 17.02 -24.59
CA THR A 177 -7.45 17.74 -23.31
C THR A 177 -7.57 16.80 -22.09
N MET A 178 -8.05 15.57 -22.29
CA MET A 178 -8.21 14.56 -21.26
C MET A 178 -7.04 13.58 -21.16
N THR A 179 -6.10 13.58 -22.11
CA THR A 179 -4.99 12.61 -22.11
C THR A 179 -4.13 12.70 -20.85
N VAL A 180 -3.66 13.90 -20.51
CA VAL A 180 -2.79 14.13 -19.34
C VAL A 180 -3.55 13.92 -18.02
N PRO A 181 -4.78 14.47 -17.84
CA PRO A 181 -5.59 14.18 -16.65
C PRO A 181 -5.83 12.69 -16.44
N ALA A 182 -6.21 11.96 -17.49
CA ALA A 182 -6.47 10.52 -17.44
C ALA A 182 -5.20 9.73 -17.08
N LEU A 183 -4.04 10.11 -17.64
CA LEU A 183 -2.76 9.50 -17.32
C LEU A 183 -2.40 9.68 -15.83
N LEU A 184 -2.58 10.87 -15.27
CA LEU A 184 -2.26 11.15 -13.87
C LEU A 184 -3.16 10.37 -12.91
N VAL A 185 -4.47 10.34 -13.19
CA VAL A 185 -5.43 9.54 -12.41
C VAL A 185 -5.09 8.06 -12.52
N GLY A 186 -4.78 7.59 -13.74
CA GLY A 186 -4.40 6.20 -13.99
C GLY A 186 -3.13 5.79 -13.24
N ALA A 187 -2.08 6.61 -13.30
CA ALA A 187 -0.83 6.39 -12.59
C ALA A 187 -1.03 6.40 -11.06
N CYS A 188 -1.83 7.33 -10.53
CA CYS A 188 -2.17 7.37 -9.11
C CYS A 188 -2.93 6.10 -8.68
N GLY A 189 -3.88 5.63 -9.51
CA GLY A 189 -4.59 4.36 -9.36
C GLY A 189 -3.64 3.17 -9.29
N ALA A 190 -2.72 3.07 -10.25
CA ALA A 190 -1.75 1.98 -10.34
C ALA A 190 -0.85 1.93 -9.09
N LEU A 191 -0.21 3.05 -8.75
CA LEU A 191 0.71 3.13 -7.62
C LEU A 191 0.01 2.84 -6.29
N SER A 192 -1.21 3.35 -6.10
CA SER A 192 -2.00 3.12 -4.89
C SER A 192 -2.46 1.67 -4.77
N GLY A 193 -2.95 1.08 -5.87
CA GLY A 193 -3.37 -0.32 -5.92
C GLY A 193 -2.21 -1.30 -5.65
N ILE A 194 -1.09 -1.12 -6.35
CA ILE A 194 0.13 -1.93 -6.16
C ILE A 194 0.64 -1.78 -4.72
N GLY A 195 0.66 -0.55 -4.19
CA GLY A 195 1.10 -0.28 -2.82
C GLY A 195 0.27 -1.02 -1.77
N GLN A 196 -1.05 -1.04 -1.91
CA GLN A 196 -1.95 -1.74 -0.99
C GLN A 196 -1.82 -3.27 -1.09
N ILE A 197 -1.82 -3.82 -2.31
CA ILE A 197 -1.64 -5.27 -2.54
C ILE A 197 -0.28 -5.73 -2.01
N GLY A 198 0.78 -4.97 -2.27
CA GLY A 198 2.13 -5.30 -1.80
C GLY A 198 2.25 -5.32 -0.28
N GLY A 199 1.40 -4.57 0.45
CA GLY A 199 1.30 -4.65 1.91
C GLY A 199 0.64 -5.95 2.37
N VAL A 200 -0.50 -6.32 1.75
CA VAL A 200 -1.22 -7.57 2.05
C VAL A 200 -0.35 -8.80 1.75
N MET A 201 0.30 -8.84 0.58
CA MET A 201 1.19 -9.93 0.19
C MET A 201 2.34 -10.15 1.18
N ARG A 202 2.85 -9.10 1.82
CA ARG A 202 3.89 -9.24 2.85
C ARG A 202 3.38 -9.86 4.14
N ILE A 203 2.15 -9.55 4.54
CA ILE A 203 1.51 -10.21 5.69
C ILE A 203 1.27 -11.69 5.37
N VAL A 204 0.70 -11.98 4.20
CA VAL A 204 0.48 -13.36 3.73
C VAL A 204 1.79 -14.13 3.71
N ASN A 205 2.85 -13.57 3.10
CA ASN A 205 4.18 -14.19 3.07
C ASN A 205 4.82 -14.39 4.45
N GLY A 206 4.45 -13.57 5.45
CA GLY A 206 4.84 -13.78 6.84
C GLY A 206 4.10 -14.99 7.45
N LEU A 207 2.80 -15.08 7.21
CA LEU A 207 1.95 -16.19 7.69
C LEU A 207 2.26 -17.51 6.97
N SER A 208 2.70 -17.49 5.72
CA SER A 208 3.09 -18.69 4.97
C SER A 208 4.27 -19.44 5.60
N ALA A 209 5.05 -18.80 6.49
CA ALA A 209 6.08 -19.52 7.26
C ALA A 209 5.49 -20.60 8.19
N ARG A 210 4.19 -20.52 8.49
CA ARG A 210 3.45 -21.52 9.26
C ARG A 210 3.03 -22.73 8.40
N ASP A 211 3.09 -22.62 7.08
CA ASP A 211 2.63 -23.62 6.13
C ASP A 211 3.70 -24.73 5.92
N PRO A 212 3.39 -26.00 6.24
CA PRO A 212 4.30 -27.12 6.02
C PRO A 212 4.60 -27.40 4.55
N LEU A 213 3.74 -27.00 3.61
CA LEU A 213 4.02 -27.13 2.17
C LEU A 213 5.05 -26.09 1.72
N TRP A 214 4.99 -24.88 2.27
CA TRP A 214 5.95 -23.82 1.99
C TRP A 214 7.36 -24.20 2.43
N SER A 215 7.51 -24.76 3.64
CA SER A 215 8.82 -25.22 4.14
C SER A 215 9.40 -26.34 3.27
N ARG A 216 8.56 -27.24 2.74
CA ARG A 216 8.99 -28.30 1.81
C ARG A 216 9.46 -27.74 0.47
N LEU A 217 8.76 -26.76 -0.10
CA LEU A 217 9.11 -26.12 -1.38
C LEU A 217 10.37 -25.27 -1.29
N THR A 218 10.59 -24.55 -0.19
CA THR A 218 11.83 -23.75 0.00
C THR A 218 13.02 -24.59 0.44
N GLY A 219 12.79 -25.71 1.15
CA GLY A 219 13.82 -26.66 1.54
C GLY A 219 14.36 -27.45 0.35
N SER A 220 13.50 -27.88 -0.58
CA SER A 220 13.91 -28.55 -1.81
C SER A 220 14.64 -27.63 -2.79
N ALA A 221 14.35 -26.31 -2.76
CA ALA A 221 15.03 -25.31 -3.56
C ALA A 221 16.43 -24.90 -3.04
N ARG A 222 16.76 -25.18 -1.77
CA ARG A 222 18.12 -24.98 -1.20
C ARG A 222 19.00 -26.22 -1.26
N ALA A 223 18.42 -27.39 -1.51
CA ALA A 223 19.14 -28.67 -1.65
C ALA A 223 19.56 -28.97 -3.10
N ARG A 224 19.37 -28.00 -4.01
CA ARG A 224 19.91 -27.99 -5.39
C ARG A 224 20.83 -26.78 -5.52
#